data_AF-A0A6B3FDX3-F1
#
_entry.id   AF-A0A6B3FDX3-F1
#
_cell.length_a   1.000
_cell.length_b   1.000
_cell.length_c   1.000
_cell.angle_alpha   90.00
_cell.angle_beta   90.00
_cell.angle_gamma   90.00
#
_symmetry.space_group_name_H-M   'P 1'
#
loop_
_entity.id
_entity.type
_entity.pdbx_description
1 polymer ?
#
loop_
_entity_poly.entity_id
_entity_poly.type
_entity_poly.pdbx_seq_one_letter_code
_entity_poly.pdbx_strand_id
1 'polypeptide(L)'
;RRVIGAAVFVRGTERTPFEASDLLVAAQLATHTALGIDKAVLYGREAYIADELQRTMLPDSLPQPTGVRLASRYLPAAETARVGGDWYDAIPLP
;
A
#
# COMPACT_ATOMS: atom_id res chain seq x y z
N ARG A 1 15.28 -18.35 3.96
CA ARG A 1 15.46 -17.35 2.89
C ARG A 1 14.28 -17.51 1.92
N ARG A 2 13.33 -16.57 1.87
CA ARG A 2 12.17 -16.65 0.96
C ARG A 2 12.57 -16.08 -0.40
N VAL A 3 12.29 -16.82 -1.48
CA VAL A 3 12.45 -16.31 -2.85
C VAL A 3 11.27 -15.38 -3.15
N ILE A 4 11.55 -14.13 -3.52
CA ILE A 4 10.52 -13.13 -3.86
C ILE A 4 10.29 -12.99 -5.37
N GLY A 5 11.14 -13.60 -6.19
CA GLY A 5 11.06 -13.58 -7.65
C GLY A 5 12.34 -14.09 -8.33
N ALA A 6 12.36 -14.03 -9.65
CA ALA A 6 13.51 -14.34 -10.49
C ALA A 6 13.64 -13.28 -11.60
N ALA A 7 14.87 -12.98 -12.01
CA ALA A 7 15.16 -12.11 -13.14
C ALA A 7 15.95 -12.90 -14.19
N VAL A 8 15.53 -12.81 -15.44
CA VAL A 8 16.18 -13.49 -16.58
C VAL A 8 16.65 -12.43 -17.56
N PHE A 9 17.94 -12.45 -17.87
CA PHE A 9 18.56 -11.57 -18.85
C PHE A 9 18.85 -12.36 -20.11
N VAL A 10 18.30 -11.89 -21.23
CA VAL A 10 18.47 -12.53 -22.54
C VAL A 10 19.12 -11.53 -23.48
N ARG A 11 20.03 -12.01 -24.32
CA ARG A 11 20.74 -11.21 -25.32
C ARG A 11 20.69 -11.96 -26.65
N GLY A 12 20.50 -11.23 -27.75
CA GLY A 12 20.47 -11.82 -29.10
C GLY A 12 21.84 -12.33 -29.53
N THR A 13 21.85 -13.27 -30.48
CA THR A 13 23.06 -13.96 -30.98
C THR A 13 24.10 -13.04 -31.62
N GLU A 14 23.66 -11.89 -32.14
CA GLU A 14 24.52 -10.89 -32.79
C GLU A 14 25.26 -9.96 -31.82
N ARG A 15 25.03 -10.10 -30.51
CA ARG A 15 25.68 -9.26 -29.49
C ARG A 15 26.73 -10.06 -28.74
N THR A 16 27.70 -9.35 -28.16
CA THR A 16 28.74 -9.96 -27.32
C THR A 16 28.11 -10.80 -26.20
N PRO A 17 28.70 -11.96 -25.84
CA PRO A 17 28.24 -12.75 -24.70
C PRO A 17 28.24 -11.97 -23.39
N PHE A 18 27.49 -12.45 -22.40
CA PHE A 18 27.60 -11.90 -21.05
C PHE A 18 28.96 -12.21 -20.45
N GLU A 19 29.55 -11.21 -19.82
CA GLU A 19 30.80 -11.33 -19.10
C GLU A 19 30.57 -11.36 -17.58
N ALA A 20 31.61 -11.67 -16.81
CA ALA A 20 31.52 -11.65 -15.34
C ALA A 20 31.14 -10.27 -14.79
N SER A 21 31.54 -9.20 -15.48
CA SER A 21 31.15 -7.82 -15.17
C SER A 21 29.64 -7.60 -15.32
N ASP A 22 29.03 -8.14 -16.38
CA ASP A 22 27.58 -8.07 -16.59
C ASP A 22 26.82 -8.80 -15.45
N LEU A 23 27.35 -9.93 -14.97
CA LEU A 23 26.76 -10.66 -13.85
C LEU A 23 26.71 -9.81 -12.57
N LEU A 24 27.78 -9.06 -12.29
CA LEU A 24 27.83 -8.17 -11.13
C LEU A 24 26.77 -7.08 -11.21
N VAL A 25 26.62 -6.45 -12.38
CA VAL A 25 25.58 -5.44 -12.62
C VAL A 25 24.18 -6.04 -12.49
N ALA A 26 23.95 -7.22 -13.08
CA ALA A 26 22.68 -7.94 -12.97
C ALA A 26 22.34 -8.29 -11.51
N ALA A 27 23.33 -8.73 -10.73
CA ALA A 27 23.16 -9.05 -9.31
C ALA A 27 22.86 -7.80 -8.47
N GLN A 28 23.53 -6.68 -8.75
CA GLN A 28 23.24 -5.40 -8.09
C GLN A 28 21.82 -4.93 -8.41
N LEU A 29 21.43 -4.96 -9.69
CA LEU A 29 20.07 -4.62 -10.11
C LEU A 29 19.04 -5.48 -9.40
N ALA A 30 19.21 -6.82 -9.42
CA ALA A 30 18.31 -7.75 -8.75
C ALA A 30 18.22 -7.45 -7.24
N THR A 31 19.33 -7.12 -6.58
CA THR A 31 19.36 -6.77 -5.16
C THR A 31 18.58 -5.49 -4.87
N HIS A 32 18.81 -4.43 -5.65
CA HIS A 32 18.10 -3.15 -5.47
C HIS A 32 16.60 -3.29 -5.76
N THR A 33 16.24 -4.00 -6.83
CA THR A 33 14.84 -4.29 -7.16
C THR A 33 14.18 -5.12 -6.06
N ALA A 34 14.87 -6.13 -5.53
CA ALA A 34 14.36 -6.96 -4.45
C ALA A 34 14.04 -6.14 -3.20
N LEU A 35 14.94 -5.24 -2.79
CA LEU A 35 14.71 -4.34 -1.65
C LEU A 35 13.54 -3.37 -1.92
N GLY A 36 13.41 -2.87 -3.14
CA GLY A 36 12.29 -2.01 -3.54
C GLY A 36 10.95 -2.73 -3.47
N ILE A 37 10.87 -3.95 -3.99
CA ILE A 37 9.66 -4.79 -3.94
C ILE A 37 9.30 -5.11 -2.49
N ASP A 38 10.27 -5.51 -1.68
CA ASP A 38 10.03 -5.86 -0.27
C ASP A 38 9.45 -4.66 0.51
N LYS A 39 10.01 -3.46 0.31
CA LYS A 39 9.47 -2.22 0.86
C LYS A 39 8.06 -1.93 0.36
N ALA A 40 7.81 -2.04 -0.94
CA ALA A 40 6.50 -1.76 -1.52
C ALA A 40 5.42 -2.71 -0.97
N VAL A 41 5.76 -3.99 -0.81
CA VAL A 41 4.85 -4.98 -0.20
C VAL A 41 4.60 -4.69 1.27
N LEU A 42 5.66 -4.39 2.03
CA LEU A 42 5.55 -4.07 3.46
C LEU A 42 4.66 -2.85 3.70
N TYR A 43 4.97 -1.73 3.04
CA TYR A 43 4.21 -0.49 3.20
C TYR A 43 2.80 -0.58 2.61
N GLY A 44 2.61 -1.34 1.51
CA GLY A 44 1.29 -1.58 0.95
C GLY A 44 0.38 -2.33 1.95
N ARG A 45 0.92 -3.30 2.69
CA ARG A 45 0.18 -4.02 3.73
C ARG A 45 -0.15 -3.12 4.93
N GLU A 46 0.81 -2.31 5.37
CA GLU A 46 0.59 -1.37 6.48
C GLU A 46 -0.49 -0.33 6.13
N ALA A 47 -0.44 0.24 4.93
CA ALA A 47 -1.46 1.15 4.44
C ALA A 47 -2.84 0.49 4.34
N TYR A 48 -2.92 -0.76 3.85
CA TYR A 48 -4.16 -1.52 3.79
C TYR A 48 -4.77 -1.75 5.19
N ILE A 49 -3.95 -2.15 6.17
CA ILE A 49 -4.40 -2.36 7.55
C ILE A 49 -4.93 -1.06 8.15
N ALA A 50 -4.25 0.06 7.93
CA ALA A 50 -4.68 1.35 8.43
C ALA A 50 -6.00 1.83 7.77
N ASP A 51 -6.17 1.64 6.46
CA ASP A 51 -7.42 1.98 5.73
C ASP A 51 -8.60 1.15 6.28
N GLU A 52 -8.42 -0.17 6.43
CA GLU A 52 -9.45 -1.05 6.98
C GLU A 52 -9.79 -0.68 8.43
N LEU A 53 -8.79 -0.45 9.29
CA LEU A 53 -9.03 -0.03 10.67
C LEU A 53 -9.86 1.26 10.70
N GLN A 54 -9.49 2.27 9.92
CA GLN A 54 -10.24 3.53 9.89
C GLN A 54 -11.67 3.35 9.39
N ARG A 55 -11.90 2.57 8.33
CA ARG A 55 -13.25 2.26 7.85
C ARG A 55 -14.11 1.66 8.96
N THR A 56 -13.56 0.73 9.75
CA THR A 56 -14.28 0.10 10.87
C THR A 56 -14.53 1.02 12.06
N MET A 57 -13.80 2.13 12.17
CA MET A 57 -13.97 3.11 13.26
C MET A 57 -15.03 4.18 12.94
N LEU A 58 -15.51 4.26 11.69
CA LEU A 58 -16.57 5.19 11.32
C LEU A 58 -17.95 4.51 11.44
N PRO A 59 -18.98 5.21 11.97
CA PRO A 59 -20.32 4.67 12.03
C PRO A 59 -20.87 4.31 10.64
N ASP A 60 -21.36 3.08 10.46
CA ASP A 60 -22.04 2.63 9.24
C ASP A 60 -23.31 3.43 8.94
N SER A 61 -23.94 3.96 9.99
CA SER A 61 -25.11 4.82 9.89
C SER A 61 -25.13 5.82 11.05
N LEU A 62 -25.70 6.99 10.79
CA LEU A 62 -25.93 7.99 11.83
C LEU A 62 -27.30 7.76 12.49
N PRO A 63 -27.43 8.00 13.80
CA PRO A 63 -28.74 7.97 14.45
C PRO A 63 -29.67 9.05 13.87
N GLN A 64 -30.97 8.83 14.00
CA GLN A 64 -32.02 9.74 13.52
C GLN A 64 -32.81 10.33 14.70
N PRO A 65 -32.22 11.30 15.45
CA PRO A 65 -32.93 11.94 16.54
C PRO A 65 -34.08 12.83 16.03
N THR A 66 -35.13 12.96 16.83
CA THR A 66 -36.26 13.85 16.51
C THR A 66 -35.79 15.31 16.45
N GLY A 67 -36.16 16.02 15.39
CA GLY A 67 -35.92 17.47 15.26
C GLY A 67 -34.55 17.88 14.73
N VAL A 68 -33.63 16.94 14.46
CA VAL A 68 -32.31 17.22 13.87
C VAL A 68 -31.96 16.16 12.84
N ARG A 69 -31.39 16.57 11.70
CA ARG A 69 -30.88 15.66 10.68
C ARG A 69 -29.36 15.63 10.74
N LEU A 70 -28.79 14.44 10.96
CA LEU A 70 -27.35 14.21 10.92
C LEU A 70 -26.92 13.79 9.52
N ALA A 71 -25.73 14.23 9.10
CA ALA A 71 -25.08 13.82 7.86
C ALA A 71 -23.57 13.81 8.05
N SER A 72 -22.88 12.84 7.46
CA SER A 72 -21.43 12.72 7.49
C SER A 72 -20.88 12.42 6.09
N ARG A 73 -19.64 12.83 5.84
CA ARG A 73 -18.88 12.45 4.66
C ARG A 73 -17.40 12.39 5.05
N TYR A 74 -16.82 11.21 4.97
CA TYR A 74 -15.39 11.03 5.18
C TYR A 74 -14.64 11.28 3.87
N LEU A 75 -13.60 12.13 3.93
CA LEU A 75 -12.71 12.44 2.80
C LEU A 75 -11.26 12.36 3.28
N PRO A 76 -10.51 11.30 2.95
CA PRO A 76 -9.12 11.18 3.37
C PRO A 76 -8.24 12.23 2.68
N ALA A 77 -7.22 12.73 3.38
CA ALA A 77 -6.37 13.83 2.93
C ALA A 77 -5.33 13.45 1.86
N ALA A 78 -5.01 12.16 1.69
CA ALA A 78 -3.97 11.71 0.76
C ALA A 78 -4.48 10.62 -0.19
N GLU A 79 -4.33 10.83 -1.50
CA GLU A 79 -4.68 9.84 -2.54
C GLU A 79 -3.86 8.54 -2.43
N THR A 80 -2.62 8.64 -1.96
CA THR A 80 -1.65 7.53 -1.93
C THR A 80 -1.68 6.71 -0.65
N ALA A 81 -2.01 7.33 0.50
CA ALA A 81 -2.10 6.63 1.77
C ALA A 81 -3.54 6.24 2.12
N ARG A 82 -4.57 6.97 1.65
CA ARG A 82 -5.99 6.85 2.06
C ARG A 82 -6.25 6.90 3.58
N VAL A 83 -5.21 7.06 4.40
CA VAL A 83 -5.31 7.21 5.85
C VAL A 83 -5.45 8.69 6.19
N GLY A 84 -6.55 9.08 6.82
CA GLY A 84 -6.76 10.43 7.38
C GLY A 84 -6.99 10.36 8.88
N GLY A 85 -6.41 11.25 9.69
CA GLY A 85 -6.48 11.18 11.17
C GLY A 85 -7.85 11.49 11.79
N ASP A 86 -8.80 11.96 10.99
CA ASP A 86 -10.12 12.39 11.46
C ASP A 86 -11.08 11.21 11.62
N TRP A 87 -11.90 11.23 12.66
CA TRP A 87 -12.98 10.27 12.90
C TRP A 87 -14.18 10.99 13.52
N TYR A 88 -15.36 10.38 13.46
CA TYR A 88 -16.57 10.90 14.09
C TYR A 88 -17.39 9.77 14.69
N ASP A 89 -18.16 10.06 15.72
CA ASP A 89 -19.16 9.16 16.29
C ASP A 89 -20.40 9.97 16.72
N ALA A 90 -21.57 9.34 16.71
CA ALA A 90 -22.84 9.95 17.09
C ALA A 90 -23.63 8.98 17.97
N ILE A 91 -23.66 9.27 19.26
CA ILE A 91 -24.23 8.38 20.29
C ILE A 91 -25.51 9.02 20.86
N PRO A 92 -26.68 8.37 20.76
CA PRO A 92 -27.88 8.83 21.45
C PRO A 92 -27.67 8.78 22.97
N LEU A 93 -28.01 9.86 23.66
CA LEU A 93 -28.00 9.90 25.12
C LEU A 93 -29.43 9.65 25.67
N PRO A 94 -29.56 9.09 26.89
CA PRO A 94 -30.85 8.86 27.55
C PRO A 94 -31.67 10.13 27.78
#